data_AF-A0AAW1HSN1-F1
#
_entry.id   AF-A0AAW1HSN1-F1
#
_cell.length_a   1.000
_cell.length_b   1.000
_cell.length_c   1.000
_cell.angle_alpha   90.00
_cell.angle_beta   90.00
_cell.angle_gamma   90.00
#
_symmetry.space_group_name_H-M   'P 1'
#
loop_
_entity.id
_entity.type
_entity.pdbx_description
1 polymer ?
#
loop_
_entity_poly.entity_id
_entity_poly.type
_entity_poly.pdbx_seq_one_letter_code
_entity_poly.pdbx_strand_id
1 'polypeptide(L)'
;MKIGDLEMHCGNCNVVEFCGNPYGYCLCYDTRFADVEEDTYRRIAEGCKSTPHAACYGCEAADCECCDDDDDRLDNMCEQFADYVAEQLELLKND
;
A
#
# COMPACT_ATOMS: atom_id res chain seq x y z
N MET A 1 10.95 4.99 11.99
CA MET A 1 9.82 4.91 12.94
C MET A 1 8.99 3.71 12.50
N LYS A 2 8.40 3.00 13.45
CA LYS A 2 7.56 1.84 13.11
C LYS A 2 6.21 2.32 12.61
N ILE A 3 5.64 1.58 11.66
CA ILE A 3 4.33 1.92 11.08
C ILE A 3 3.24 1.91 12.15
N GLY A 4 3.27 0.99 13.11
CA GLY A 4 2.29 0.94 14.20
C GLY A 4 2.33 2.15 15.14
N ASP A 5 3.46 2.86 15.22
CA ASP A 5 3.64 4.03 16.08
C ASP A 5 3.11 5.33 15.43
N LEU A 6 2.71 5.28 14.15
CA LEU A 6 2.23 6.45 13.42
C LEU A 6 0.84 6.90 13.86
N GLU A 7 -0.04 5.99 14.29
CA GLU A 7 -1.38 6.30 14.84
C GLU A 7 -2.16 7.44 14.14
N MET A 8 -2.23 7.42 12.80
CA MET A 8 -2.87 8.48 11.96
C MET A 8 -2.23 9.87 12.02
N HIS A 9 -0.99 9.98 12.51
CA HIS A 9 -0.16 11.18 12.40
C HIS A 9 0.49 11.28 11.01
N CYS A 10 -0.33 11.18 9.94
CA CYS A 10 0.11 11.07 8.55
C CYS A 10 0.98 12.26 8.06
N GLY A 11 0.86 13.44 8.68
CA GLY A 11 1.70 14.61 8.36
C GLY A 11 3.19 14.41 8.64
N ASN A 12 3.57 13.35 9.35
CA ASN A 12 4.96 12.98 9.66
C ASN A 12 5.35 11.61 9.10
N CYS A 13 4.50 11.00 8.27
CA CYS A 13 4.67 9.66 7.73
C CYS A 13 5.38 9.69 6.37
N ASN A 14 6.38 8.85 6.18
CA ASN A 14 7.12 8.69 4.93
C ASN A 14 6.50 7.64 3.98
N VAL A 15 5.45 6.95 4.42
CA VAL A 15 4.73 5.91 3.64
C VAL A 15 3.29 6.31 3.32
N VAL A 16 2.94 7.59 3.48
CA VAL A 16 1.57 8.10 3.23
C VAL A 16 1.10 7.87 1.79
N GLU A 17 2.02 7.81 0.83
CA GLU A 17 1.74 7.50 -0.59
C GLU A 17 1.30 6.05 -0.84
N PHE A 18 1.53 5.15 0.12
CA PHE A 18 1.09 3.76 0.08
C PHE A 18 -0.14 3.50 0.97
N CYS A 19 -0.70 4.57 1.55
CA CYS A 19 -1.90 4.53 2.37
C CYS A 19 -3.13 4.84 1.51
N GLY A 20 -4.24 4.19 1.83
CA GLY A 20 -5.52 4.44 1.20
C GLY A 20 -6.17 5.72 1.70
N ASN A 21 -7.48 5.85 1.48
CA ASN A 21 -8.25 7.00 1.91
C ASN A 21 -8.39 7.03 3.45
N PRO A 22 -8.59 8.22 4.08
CA PRO A 22 -8.75 8.36 5.54
C PRO A 22 -9.87 7.53 6.19
N TYR A 23 -10.84 7.06 5.40
CA TYR A 23 -11.97 6.20 5.76
C TYR A 23 -11.81 4.76 5.25
N GLY A 24 -10.69 4.45 4.60
CA GLY A 24 -10.39 3.17 3.98
C GLY A 24 -9.14 2.54 4.57
N TYR A 25 -8.19 2.16 3.70
CA TYR A 25 -7.02 1.41 4.11
C TYR A 25 -5.98 2.30 4.80
N CYS A 26 -5.68 1.99 6.07
CA CYS A 26 -4.70 2.71 6.87
C CYS A 26 -3.54 1.80 7.29
N LEU A 27 -2.35 2.03 6.75
CA LEU A 27 -1.15 1.22 7.03
C LEU A 27 -0.84 1.10 8.53
N CYS A 28 -0.97 2.20 9.27
CA CYS A 28 -0.68 2.23 10.71
C CYS A 28 -1.66 1.41 11.55
N TYR A 29 -2.79 0.98 10.99
CA TYR A 29 -3.75 0.08 11.63
C TYR A 29 -3.66 -1.36 11.14
N ASP A 30 -2.85 -1.62 10.13
CA ASP A 30 -2.58 -2.97 9.67
C ASP A 30 -1.53 -3.63 10.59
N THR A 31 -2.01 -4.53 11.44
CA THR A 31 -1.17 -5.25 12.42
C THR A 31 -0.02 -6.05 11.80
N ARG A 32 -0.08 -6.38 10.50
CA ARG A 32 1.04 -7.04 9.79
C ARG A 32 2.30 -6.18 9.77
N PHE A 33 2.14 -4.85 9.81
CA PHE A 33 3.24 -3.89 9.70
C PHE A 33 3.55 -3.15 10.99
N ALA A 34 2.87 -3.48 12.11
CA ALA A 34 3.03 -2.76 13.37
C ALA A 34 4.49 -2.59 13.81
N ASP A 35 5.33 -3.62 13.59
CA ASP A 35 6.76 -3.62 13.93
C ASP A 35 7.71 -3.28 12.78
N VAL A 36 7.18 -2.92 11.61
CA VAL A 36 7.97 -2.64 10.41
C VAL A 36 8.38 -1.17 10.39
N GLU A 37 9.68 -0.92 10.20
CA GLU A 37 10.19 0.45 9.99
C GLU A 37 9.65 1.02 8.67
N GLU A 38 9.20 2.28 8.69
CA GLU A 38 8.70 3.01 7.51
C GLU A 38 9.64 2.93 6.30
N ASP A 39 10.95 3.11 6.51
CA ASP A 39 11.94 3.03 5.43
C ASP A 39 12.02 1.63 4.81
N THR A 40 11.84 0.58 5.63
CA THR A 40 11.81 -0.81 5.16
C THR A 40 10.58 -1.04 4.30
N TYR A 41 9.40 -0.64 4.78
CA TYR A 41 8.16 -0.76 4.03
C TYR A 41 8.25 -0.01 2.70
N ARG A 42 8.65 1.26 2.73
CA ARG A 42 8.84 2.11 1.55
C ARG A 42 9.73 1.44 0.51
N ARG A 43 10.90 0.95 0.93
CA ARG A 43 11.87 0.32 0.04
C ARG A 43 11.31 -0.92 -0.66
N ILE A 44 10.52 -1.73 0.06
CA ILE A 44 9.89 -2.92 -0.51
C ILE A 44 8.77 -2.49 -1.47
N ALA A 45 7.89 -1.57 -1.04
CA ALA A 45 6.79 -1.07 -1.84
C ALA A 45 7.25 -0.43 -3.16
N GLU A 46 8.31 0.38 -3.15
CA GLU A 46 8.95 0.95 -4.35
C GLU A 46 9.54 -0.12 -5.29
N GLY A 47 9.86 -1.30 -4.77
CA GLY A 47 10.29 -2.47 -5.54
C GLY A 47 9.18 -3.11 -6.38
N CYS A 48 7.91 -2.83 -6.05
CA CYS A 48 6.74 -3.31 -6.77
C CYS A 48 6.57 -2.53 -8.10
N LYS A 49 7.41 -2.84 -9.10
CA LYS A 49 7.36 -2.22 -10.44
C LYS A 49 6.17 -2.64 -11.31
N SER A 50 5.37 -3.61 -10.87
CA SER A 50 4.26 -4.19 -11.64
C SER A 50 2.98 -4.18 -10.82
N THR A 51 2.52 -3.00 -10.42
CA THR A 51 1.10 -2.87 -10.07
C THR A 51 0.25 -2.92 -11.34
N PRO A 52 -0.98 -3.45 -11.27
CA PRO A 52 -2.01 -3.32 -12.32
C PRO A 52 -2.21 -1.87 -12.82
N HIS A 53 -1.75 -0.88 -12.05
CA HIS A 53 -1.66 0.52 -12.42
C HIS A 53 -0.96 0.77 -13.77
N ALA A 54 0.12 0.07 -14.12
CA ALA A 54 0.74 0.25 -15.45
C ALA A 54 -0.16 -0.21 -16.60
N ALA A 55 -1.09 -1.14 -16.34
CA ALA A 55 -2.07 -1.61 -17.31
C ALA A 55 -3.36 -0.75 -17.31
N CYS A 56 -3.66 -0.02 -16.23
CA CYS A 56 -4.89 0.75 -16.07
C CYS A 56 -4.73 2.29 -16.04
N TYR A 57 -3.51 2.83 -15.94
CA TYR A 57 -3.25 4.26 -16.02
C TYR A 57 -3.37 4.72 -17.47
N GLY A 58 -4.49 5.38 -17.81
CA GLY A 58 -4.84 5.74 -19.19
C GLY A 58 -5.58 4.64 -19.96
N CYS A 59 -6.18 3.67 -19.26
CA CYS A 59 -7.04 2.67 -19.90
C CYS A 59 -8.39 3.30 -20.30
N GLU A 60 -8.64 3.38 -21.60
CA GLU A 60 -9.89 3.89 -22.19
C GLU A 60 -10.93 2.78 -22.44
N ALA A 61 -10.68 1.57 -21.94
CA ALA A 61 -11.59 0.44 -22.12
C ALA A 61 -12.90 0.70 -21.37
N ALA A 62 -13.99 0.82 -22.13
CA ALA A 62 -15.33 1.13 -21.61
C ALA A 62 -15.93 0.04 -20.71
N ASP A 63 -15.25 -1.10 -20.58
CA ASP A 63 -15.66 -2.32 -19.87
C ASP A 63 -14.62 -2.81 -18.84
N CYS A 64 -13.64 -2.00 -18.46
CA CYS A 64 -12.75 -2.34 -17.33
C CYS A 64 -13.52 -2.18 -16.02
N GLU A 65 -13.94 -3.32 -15.45
CA GLU A 65 -14.55 -3.45 -14.10
C GLU A 65 -13.65 -2.89 -12.98
N CYS A 66 -12.40 -2.55 -13.30
CA CYS A 66 -11.39 -1.91 -12.47
C CYS A 66 -11.53 -0.38 -12.36
N CYS A 67 -12.51 0.24 -13.02
CA CYS A 67 -12.71 1.68 -13.11
C CYS A 67 -13.96 2.21 -12.40
N ASP A 68 -14.70 1.38 -11.67
CA ASP A 68 -15.86 1.86 -10.90
C ASP A 68 -15.41 2.47 -9.55
N ASP A 69 -15.71 3.76 -9.40
CA ASP A 69 -15.51 4.68 -8.25
C ASP A 69 -14.07 4.93 -7.74
N ASP A 70 -13.61 6.19 -7.90
CA ASP A 70 -12.23 6.65 -7.65
C ASP A 70 -11.70 6.39 -6.22
N ASP A 71 -12.57 6.36 -5.20
CA ASP A 71 -12.16 6.16 -3.80
C ASP A 71 -11.88 4.68 -3.48
N ASP A 72 -12.73 3.75 -3.92
CA ASP A 72 -12.56 2.31 -3.68
C ASP A 72 -11.33 1.76 -4.44
N ARG A 73 -10.98 2.39 -5.57
CA ARG A 73 -9.78 2.06 -6.36
C ARG A 73 -8.48 2.36 -5.60
N LEU A 74 -8.44 3.45 -4.84
CA LEU A 74 -7.24 3.84 -4.09
C LEU A 74 -6.99 2.86 -2.93
N ASP A 75 -8.05 2.52 -2.20
CA ASP A 75 -7.98 1.57 -1.08
C ASP A 75 -7.59 0.16 -1.55
N ASN A 76 -8.20 -0.32 -2.64
CA ASN A 76 -7.86 -1.63 -3.22
C ASN A 76 -6.40 -1.71 -3.67
N MET A 77 -5.86 -0.62 -4.22
CA MET A 77 -4.45 -0.54 -4.62
C MET A 77 -3.52 -0.61 -3.40
N CYS A 78 -3.83 0.11 -2.33
CA CYS A 78 -3.02 0.12 -1.12
C CYS A 78 -3.03 -1.24 -0.41
N GLU A 79 -4.17 -1.94 -0.42
CA GLU A 79 -4.26 -3.33 0.04
C GLU A 79 -3.36 -4.28 -0.77
N GLN A 80 -3.33 -4.14 -2.11
CA GLN A 80 -2.43 -4.95 -2.95
C GLN A 80 -0.95 -4.68 -2.66
N PHE A 81 -0.57 -3.41 -2.43
CA PHE A 81 0.79 -3.08 -2.01
C PHE A 81 1.13 -3.70 -0.66
N ALA A 82 0.21 -3.61 0.30
CA ALA A 82 0.37 -4.20 1.61
C ALA A 82 0.58 -5.72 1.51
N ASP A 83 -0.24 -6.43 0.73
CA ASP A 83 -0.08 -7.87 0.52
C ASP A 83 1.29 -8.24 -0.05
N TYR A 84 1.75 -7.52 -1.07
CA TYR A 84 3.09 -7.71 -1.62
C TYR A 84 4.19 -7.49 -0.58
N VAL A 85 4.11 -6.39 0.20
CA VAL A 85 5.11 -6.09 1.23
C VAL A 85 5.12 -7.16 2.32
N ALA A 86 3.94 -7.65 2.72
CA ALA A 86 3.82 -8.74 3.68
C ALA A 86 4.52 -10.01 3.18
N GLU A 87 4.30 -10.41 1.93
CA GLU A 87 4.96 -11.56 1.30
C GLU A 87 6.50 -11.39 1.29
N GLN A 88 7.01 -10.23 0.88
CA GLN A 88 8.46 -9.98 0.85
C GLN A 88 9.09 -10.01 2.25
N LEU A 89 8.38 -9.50 3.27
CA LEU A 89 8.84 -9.57 4.66
C LEU A 89 8.89 -11.01 5.18
N GLU A 90 7.97 -11.87 4.76
CA GLU A 90 8.03 -13.30 5.09
C GLU A 90 9.22 -14.00 4.43
N LEU A 91 9.51 -13.69 3.16
CA LEU A 91 10.68 -14.23 2.47
C LEU A 91 11.98 -13.84 3.19
N LEU A 92 12.12 -12.57 3.58
CA LEU A 92 13.29 -12.05 4.32
C LEU A 92 13.48 -12.68 5.71
N LYS A 93 12.42 -13.21 6.34
CA LYS A 93 12.51 -13.89 7.64
C LYS A 93 12.99 -15.35 7.54
N ASN A 94 12.94 -15.92 6.33
CA ASN A 94 13.29 -17.32 6.07
C ASN A 94 14.68 -17.50 5.43
N ASP A 95 15.42 -16.40 5.17
CA ASP A 95 16.84 -16.36 4.78
C ASP A 95 17.74 -16.16 6.02
#